data_AF-X0T4Q6-F1
#
_entry.id   AF-X0T4Q6-F1
#
_cell.length_a   1.000
_cell.length_b   1.000
_cell.length_c   1.000
_cell.angle_alpha   90.00
_cell.angle_beta   90.00
_cell.angle_gamma   90.00
#
_symmetry.space_group_name_H-M   'P 1'
#
loop_
_entity.id
_entity.type
_entity.pdbx_description
1 polymer ?
#
loop_
_entity_poly.entity_id
_entity_poly.type
_entity_poly.pdbx_seq_one_letter_code
_entity_poly.pdbx_strand_id
1 'polypeptide(L)'
;LVKRALESSEKTNINELTKHMIGSNLLLLTDMDPFKLSILLRKNKIKTTAKAGDIAQNDITIPAGNTGFPPGPAISELHEAGVRTRIESGSVWVTRDTIVAEMGEAIPAKVASILSKLGVKPLEVSLQLVAAYDDGLIFTKEQLSIDLNETTKQFEEAYKQATNLSINTHYPTAETIATILRIAHMEAKALAINSAYLAPEVATEILARAYSQMTSLVSQIAKVNKDAAPKDFQE
;
A
#
# COMPACT_ATOMS: atom_id res chain seq x y z
N LEU A 1 -16.33 40.07 0.04
CA LEU A 1 -16.02 40.29 -1.39
C LEU A 1 -16.34 39.06 -2.23
N VAL A 2 -15.71 37.91 -1.98
CA VAL A 2 -15.99 36.67 -2.74
C VAL A 2 -17.46 36.26 -2.73
N LYS A 3 -18.13 36.25 -1.57
CA LYS A 3 -19.56 35.92 -1.47
C LYS A 3 -20.45 36.76 -2.41
N ARG A 4 -20.23 38.09 -2.40
CA ARG A 4 -20.92 39.02 -3.32
C ARG A 4 -20.66 38.71 -4.79
N ALA A 5 -19.43 38.33 -5.14
CA ALA A 5 -19.08 37.98 -6.52
C ALA A 5 -19.77 36.68 -6.99
N LEU A 6 -19.91 35.69 -6.10
CA LEU A 6 -20.62 34.44 -6.38
C LEU A 6 -22.13 34.68 -6.50
N GLU A 7 -22.70 35.52 -5.64
CA GLU A 7 -24.12 35.90 -5.70
C GLU A 7 -24.47 36.69 -6.96
N SER A 8 -23.54 37.50 -7.49
CA SER A 8 -23.69 38.21 -8.76
C SER A 8 -23.43 37.33 -9.99
N SER A 9 -23.03 36.07 -9.81
CA SER A 9 -22.76 35.16 -10.92
C SER A 9 -24.05 34.50 -11.40
N GLU A 10 -24.26 34.44 -12.71
CA GLU A 10 -25.40 33.75 -13.33
C GLU A 10 -25.28 32.21 -13.31
N LYS A 11 -24.26 31.68 -12.61
CA LYS A 11 -23.99 30.24 -12.54
C LYS A 11 -24.96 29.53 -11.60
N THR A 12 -25.48 28.40 -12.06
CA THR A 12 -26.50 27.62 -11.34
C THR A 12 -25.94 27.07 -10.03
N ASN A 13 -26.70 27.17 -8.94
CA ASN A 13 -26.35 26.62 -7.62
C ASN A 13 -25.02 27.07 -6.98
N ILE A 14 -24.35 28.10 -7.51
CA ILE A 14 -23.03 28.53 -7.02
C ILE A 14 -23.05 29.11 -5.60
N ASN A 15 -24.21 29.58 -5.15
CA ASN A 15 -24.40 30.14 -3.81
C ASN A 15 -24.17 29.11 -2.70
N GLU A 16 -24.39 27.82 -2.96
CA GLU A 16 -24.14 26.76 -1.97
C GLU A 16 -22.66 26.60 -1.65
N LEU A 17 -21.75 26.94 -2.57
CA LEU A 17 -20.31 26.92 -2.33
C LEU A 17 -19.93 27.82 -1.14
N THR A 18 -20.67 28.91 -0.93
CA THR A 18 -20.41 29.85 0.17
C THR A 18 -20.55 29.22 1.56
N LYS A 19 -21.32 28.13 1.69
CA LYS A 19 -21.47 27.37 2.94
C LYS A 19 -20.17 26.66 3.33
N HIS A 20 -19.35 26.29 2.35
CA HIS A 20 -18.09 25.57 2.56
C HIS A 20 -16.87 26.48 2.67
N MET A 21 -17.04 27.79 2.46
CA MET A 21 -15.95 28.78 2.50
C MET A 21 -15.72 29.32 3.93
N ILE A 22 -15.12 28.51 4.80
CA ILE A 22 -14.85 28.86 6.21
C ILE A 22 -13.34 29.11 6.40
N GLY A 23 -12.98 30.31 6.89
CA GLY A 23 -11.59 30.69 7.19
C GLY A 23 -10.81 31.24 6.00
N SER A 24 -9.51 30.95 5.95
CA SER A 24 -8.60 31.40 4.89
C SER A 24 -8.81 30.56 3.63
N ASN A 25 -9.54 31.11 2.66
CA ASN A 25 -9.90 30.41 1.43
C ASN A 25 -9.06 30.88 0.24
N LEU A 26 -8.62 29.94 -0.59
CA LEU A 26 -8.01 30.18 -1.90
C LEU A 26 -8.99 29.74 -2.99
N LEU A 27 -9.26 30.62 -3.96
CA LEU A 27 -10.04 30.28 -5.15
C LEU A 27 -9.08 29.83 -6.25
N LEU A 28 -9.28 28.62 -6.75
CA LEU A 28 -8.59 28.07 -7.91
C LEU A 28 -9.59 27.98 -9.06
N LEU A 29 -9.31 28.69 -10.15
CA LEU A 29 -10.10 28.70 -11.36
C LEU A 29 -9.32 27.92 -12.41
N THR A 30 -9.88 26.82 -12.89
CA THR A 30 -9.26 25.95 -13.89
C THR A 30 -10.33 25.22 -14.69
N ASP A 31 -10.00 24.86 -15.93
CA ASP A 31 -10.85 24.01 -16.79
C ASP A 31 -10.62 22.50 -16.54
N MET A 32 -9.81 22.16 -15.52
CA MET A 32 -9.57 20.77 -15.14
C MET A 32 -10.72 20.19 -14.31
N ASP A 33 -10.99 18.91 -14.55
CA ASP A 33 -11.89 18.11 -13.73
C ASP A 33 -11.52 18.18 -12.22
N PRO A 34 -12.50 18.37 -11.32
CA PRO A 34 -12.27 18.47 -9.88
C PRO A 34 -11.51 17.30 -9.25
N PHE A 35 -11.74 16.07 -9.71
CA PHE A 35 -11.08 14.89 -9.17
C PHE A 35 -9.62 14.82 -9.62
N LYS A 36 -9.35 15.13 -10.89
CA LYS A 36 -7.97 15.26 -11.39
C LYS A 36 -7.21 16.35 -10.64
N LEU A 37 -7.87 17.48 -10.38
CA LEU A 37 -7.28 18.56 -9.58
C LEU A 37 -7.00 18.11 -8.15
N SER A 38 -7.93 17.41 -7.50
CA SER A 38 -7.73 16.90 -6.13
C SER A 38 -6.53 15.95 -6.04
N ILE A 39 -6.38 15.06 -7.02
CA ILE A 39 -5.24 14.14 -7.13
C ILE A 39 -3.94 14.90 -7.39
N LEU A 40 -3.96 15.91 -8.28
CA LEU A 40 -2.80 16.73 -8.60
C LEU A 40 -2.30 17.48 -7.35
N LEU A 41 -3.19 18.11 -6.61
CA LEU A 41 -2.83 18.85 -5.39
C LEU A 41 -2.29 17.92 -4.29
N ARG A 42 -2.84 16.71 -4.15
CA ARG A 42 -2.31 15.70 -3.21
C ARG A 42 -0.93 15.20 -3.58
N LYS A 43 -0.64 15.06 -4.88
CA LYS A 43 0.70 14.66 -5.36
C LYS A 43 1.73 15.76 -5.18
N ASN A 44 1.32 17.03 -5.30
CA ASN A 44 2.19 18.19 -5.16
C ASN A 44 2.26 18.67 -3.71
N LYS A 45 2.96 17.90 -2.88
CA LYS A 45 3.31 18.32 -1.52
C LYS A 45 4.65 19.05 -1.52
N ILE A 46 4.71 20.17 -0.82
CA ILE A 46 5.95 20.94 -0.67
C ILE A 46 6.47 20.71 0.73
N LYS A 47 7.73 20.29 0.83
CA LYS A 47 8.43 20.19 2.12
C LYS A 47 8.86 21.57 2.57
N THR A 48 8.54 21.94 3.80
CA THR A 48 8.91 23.21 4.43
C THR A 48 9.65 23.01 5.74
N THR A 49 10.37 24.05 6.17
CA THR A 49 11.03 24.10 7.48
C THR A 49 10.01 24.21 8.60
N ALA A 50 10.25 23.52 9.70
CA ALA A 50 9.43 23.63 10.91
C ALA A 50 9.67 24.98 11.62
N LYS A 51 8.60 25.57 12.15
CA LYS A 51 8.67 26.70 13.10
C LYS A 51 8.47 26.20 14.52
N ALA A 52 8.92 27.01 15.48
CA ALA A 52 8.71 26.74 16.90
C ALA A 52 7.22 26.63 17.21
N GLY A 53 6.80 25.54 17.85
CA GLY A 53 5.39 25.29 18.19
C GLY A 53 4.54 24.69 17.08
N ASP A 54 5.10 24.43 15.89
CA ASP A 54 4.41 23.61 14.89
C ASP A 54 4.25 22.17 15.40
N ILE A 55 3.13 21.52 15.04
CA ILE A 55 2.88 20.13 15.39
C ILE A 55 3.50 19.24 14.31
N ALA A 56 4.32 18.27 14.72
CA ALA A 56 4.93 17.30 13.82
C ALA A 56 3.85 16.41 13.17
N GLN A 57 3.74 16.45 11.83
CA GLN A 57 2.79 15.63 11.06
C GLN A 57 3.27 14.18 10.87
N ASN A 58 4.57 13.96 10.96
CA ASN A 58 5.26 12.67 10.89
C ASN A 58 6.48 12.75 11.82
N ASP A 59 7.10 11.61 12.12
CA ASP A 59 8.33 11.56 12.90
C ASP A 59 9.45 12.37 12.22
N ILE A 60 10.03 13.30 12.97
CA ILE A 60 11.07 14.20 12.46
C ILE A 60 12.43 13.58 12.77
N THR A 61 13.11 13.15 11.71
CA THR A 61 14.42 12.50 11.83
C THR A 61 15.52 13.39 11.26
N ILE A 62 16.63 13.51 11.99
CA ILE A 62 17.88 14.08 11.46
C ILE A 62 18.73 12.92 10.94
N PRO A 63 19.06 12.90 9.63
CA PRO A 63 19.84 11.81 9.03
C PRO A 63 21.30 11.84 9.47
N ALA A 64 21.93 10.68 9.50
CA ALA A 64 23.36 10.52 9.71
C ALA A 64 24.16 11.15 8.56
N GLY A 65 25.29 11.76 8.90
CA GLY A 65 26.20 12.33 7.91
C GLY A 65 26.80 13.67 8.32
N ASN A 66 27.52 14.27 7.38
CA ASN A 66 28.22 15.54 7.57
C ASN A 66 27.22 16.70 7.62
N THR A 67 27.24 17.47 8.71
CA THR A 67 26.39 18.67 8.84
C THR A 67 27.00 19.91 8.18
N GLY A 68 28.31 19.88 7.88
CA GLY A 68 29.06 21.03 7.35
C GLY A 68 29.32 22.14 8.37
N PHE A 69 28.90 21.99 9.64
CA PHE A 69 29.16 22.99 10.68
C PHE A 69 30.55 22.84 11.30
N PRO A 70 31.24 23.97 11.58
CA PRO A 70 32.51 23.92 12.29
C PRO A 70 32.30 23.44 13.74
N PRO A 71 33.30 22.75 14.33
CA PRO A 71 33.24 22.35 15.73
C PRO A 71 33.12 23.58 16.64
N GLY A 72 32.12 23.56 17.53
CA GLY A 72 31.79 24.71 18.39
C GLY A 72 30.37 24.61 18.95
N PRO A 73 29.63 25.72 19.08
CA PRO A 73 28.31 25.75 19.73
C PRO A 73 27.27 24.82 19.05
N ALA A 74 27.46 24.52 17.75
CA ALA A 74 26.63 23.57 17.01
C ALA A 74 26.60 22.16 17.65
N ILE A 75 27.68 21.72 18.31
CA ILE A 75 27.75 20.43 18.99
C ILE A 75 26.80 20.42 20.21
N SER A 76 26.80 21.50 20.98
CA SER A 76 25.94 21.64 22.16
C SER A 76 24.47 21.71 21.76
N GLU A 77 24.15 22.49 20.72
CA GLU A 77 22.79 22.58 20.17
C GLU A 77 22.27 21.20 19.70
N LEU A 78 23.08 20.43 18.97
CA LEU A 78 22.71 19.10 18.48
C LEU A 78 22.57 18.07 19.61
N HIS A 79 23.45 18.11 20.61
CA HIS A 79 23.38 17.23 21.77
C HIS A 79 22.13 17.52 22.63
N GLU A 80 21.78 18.80 22.82
CA GLU A 80 20.54 19.19 23.50
C GLU A 80 19.28 18.74 22.76
N ALA A 81 19.33 18.63 21.44
CA ALA A 81 18.28 18.04 20.61
C ALA A 81 18.28 16.49 20.61
N GLY A 82 19.11 15.85 21.44
CA GLY A 82 19.20 14.39 21.54
C GLY A 82 20.03 13.72 20.44
N VAL A 83 20.67 14.50 19.56
CA VAL A 83 21.44 13.98 18.42
C VAL A 83 22.88 13.70 18.82
N ARG A 84 23.35 12.47 18.58
CA ARG A 84 24.74 12.09 18.84
C ARG A 84 25.65 12.50 17.68
N THR A 85 26.64 13.33 17.98
CA THR A 85 27.58 13.87 16.99
C THR A 85 29.02 13.53 17.29
N ARG A 86 29.86 13.45 16.25
CA ARG A 86 31.32 13.31 16.33
C ARG A 86 31.98 14.40 15.47
N ILE A 87 33.20 14.80 15.80
CA ILE A 87 34.00 15.67 14.95
C ILE A 87 34.80 14.80 13.99
N GLU A 88 34.59 14.98 12.68
CA GLU A 88 35.36 14.31 11.63
C GLU A 88 35.78 15.34 10.58
N SER A 89 37.06 15.30 10.18
CA SER A 89 37.62 16.17 9.13
C SER A 89 37.34 17.67 9.32
N GLY A 90 37.34 18.14 10.58
CA GLY A 90 37.10 19.56 10.90
C GLY A 90 35.63 20.00 10.83
N SER A 91 34.68 19.07 10.72
CA SER A 91 33.23 19.32 10.69
C SER A 91 32.48 18.44 11.70
N VAL A 92 31.30 18.88 12.11
CA VAL A 92 30.39 18.09 12.97
C VAL A 92 29.64 17.06 12.12
N TRP A 93 29.70 15.80 12.52
CA TRP A 93 29.04 14.66 11.89
C TRP A 93 27.98 14.05 12.80
N VAL A 94 26.80 13.75 12.27
CA VAL A 94 25.76 12.99 12.95
C VAL A 94 26.05 11.50 12.80
N THR A 95 26.13 10.80 13.94
CA THR A 95 26.55 9.39 13.99
C THR A 95 25.51 8.40 13.48
N ARG A 96 24.22 8.68 13.72
CA ARG A 96 23.10 7.83 13.32
C ARG A 96 21.83 8.66 13.18
N ASP A 97 20.91 8.17 12.36
CA ASP A 97 19.56 8.73 12.25
C ASP A 97 18.91 8.76 13.62
N THR A 98 18.44 9.94 14.02
CA THR A 98 17.85 10.17 15.36
C THR A 98 16.55 10.95 15.20
N ILE A 99 15.48 10.43 15.81
CA ILE A 99 14.17 11.10 15.88
C ILE A 99 14.27 12.20 16.92
N VAL A 100 13.98 13.44 16.53
CA VAL A 100 14.04 14.63 17.38
C VAL A 100 12.67 15.14 17.83
N ALA A 101 11.61 14.69 17.18
CA ALA A 101 10.22 14.91 17.58
C ALA A 101 9.36 13.80 16.98
N GLU A 102 8.46 13.23 17.78
CA GLU A 102 7.51 12.22 17.34
C GLU A 102 6.27 12.86 16.70
N MET A 103 5.55 12.10 15.87
CA MET A 103 4.28 12.53 15.30
C MET A 103 3.31 13.01 16.40
N GLY A 104 2.79 14.22 16.26
CA GLY A 104 1.84 14.84 17.20
C GLY A 104 2.49 15.69 18.29
N GLU A 105 3.82 15.70 18.42
CA GLU A 105 4.52 16.56 19.38
C GLU A 105 4.73 17.98 18.83
N ALA A 106 4.72 18.97 19.74
CA ALA A 106 5.06 20.34 19.41
C ALA A 106 6.57 20.51 19.30
N ILE A 107 7.04 21.05 18.17
CA ILE A 107 8.47 21.13 17.89
C ILE A 107 9.12 22.22 18.77
N PRO A 108 10.11 21.87 19.61
CA PRO A 108 10.82 22.85 20.43
C PRO A 108 11.56 23.88 19.57
N ALA A 109 11.62 25.14 20.02
CA ALA A 109 12.27 26.22 19.26
C ALA A 109 13.73 25.94 18.90
N LYS A 110 14.48 25.26 19.78
CA LYS A 110 15.87 24.86 19.54
C LYS A 110 15.97 23.83 18.40
N VAL A 111 15.09 22.82 18.41
CA VAL A 111 15.02 21.77 17.38
C VAL A 111 14.64 22.36 16.03
N ALA A 112 13.64 23.26 15.98
CA ALA A 112 13.23 23.95 14.75
C ALA A 112 14.37 24.78 14.13
N SER A 113 15.15 25.48 14.96
CA SER A 113 16.31 26.26 14.52
C SER A 113 17.39 25.36 13.90
N ILE A 114 17.71 24.25 14.56
CA ILE A 114 18.70 23.28 14.07
C ILE A 114 18.25 22.64 12.76
N LEU A 115 16.99 22.20 12.66
CA LEU A 115 16.43 21.62 11.43
C LEU A 115 16.52 22.61 10.26
N SER A 116 16.20 23.88 10.52
CA SER A 116 16.31 24.95 9.53
C SER A 116 17.76 25.18 9.09
N LYS A 117 18.71 25.19 10.04
CA LYS A 117 20.15 25.32 9.75
C LYS A 117 20.68 24.12 8.94
N LEU A 118 20.26 22.90 9.27
CA LEU A 118 20.62 21.67 8.56
C LEU A 118 19.93 21.55 7.19
N GLY A 119 18.98 22.43 6.85
CA GLY A 119 18.19 22.34 5.63
C GLY A 119 17.19 21.19 5.61
N VAL A 120 16.92 20.57 6.76
CA VAL A 120 15.93 19.49 6.89
C VAL A 120 14.55 20.13 6.93
N LYS A 121 13.67 19.70 6.02
CA LYS A 121 12.32 20.21 5.85
C LYS A 121 11.30 19.12 6.19
N PRO A 122 10.92 18.98 7.47
CA PRO A 122 10.15 17.83 7.92
C PRO A 122 8.64 17.98 7.77
N LEU A 123 8.14 19.21 7.56
CA LEU A 123 6.71 19.46 7.42
C LEU A 123 6.30 19.42 5.96
N GLU A 124 5.22 18.70 5.66
CA GLU A 124 4.61 18.69 4.33
C GLU A 124 3.44 19.66 4.31
N VAL A 125 3.55 20.71 3.50
CA VAL A 125 2.42 21.60 3.22
C VAL A 125 1.82 21.16 1.90
N SER A 126 0.52 20.89 1.93
CA SER A 126 -0.26 20.58 0.73
C SER A 126 -1.50 21.45 0.69
N LEU A 127 -1.94 21.79 -0.52
CA LEU A 127 -3.23 22.43 -0.71
C LEU A 127 -4.31 21.35 -0.66
N GLN A 128 -5.26 21.51 0.26
CA GLN A 128 -6.40 20.62 0.33
C GLN A 128 -7.63 21.29 -0.25
N LEU A 129 -8.28 20.60 -1.19
CA LEU A 129 -9.52 21.06 -1.80
C LEU A 129 -10.68 20.82 -0.83
N VAL A 130 -11.39 21.90 -0.46
CA VAL A 130 -12.51 21.86 0.50
C VAL A 130 -13.82 21.58 -0.21
N ALA A 131 -14.06 22.25 -1.34
CA ALA A 131 -15.18 22.04 -2.21
C ALA A 131 -14.80 22.43 -3.64
N ALA A 132 -15.35 21.72 -4.63
CA ALA A 132 -15.26 22.08 -6.04
C ALA A 132 -16.65 22.35 -6.60
N TYR A 133 -16.74 23.32 -7.50
CA TYR A 133 -17.94 23.56 -8.29
C TYR A 133 -17.63 23.18 -9.74
N ASP A 134 -18.47 22.34 -10.33
CA ASP A 134 -18.38 21.97 -11.75
C ASP A 134 -19.79 21.80 -12.32
N ASP A 135 -20.07 22.56 -13.38
CA ASP A 135 -21.34 22.61 -14.11
C ASP A 135 -22.64 22.50 -13.26
N GLY A 136 -22.72 23.27 -12.17
CA GLY A 136 -23.89 23.32 -11.29
C GLY A 136 -23.88 22.30 -10.15
N LEU A 137 -22.94 21.37 -10.16
CA LEU A 137 -22.69 20.43 -9.08
C LEU A 137 -21.61 20.94 -8.13
N ILE A 138 -21.79 20.65 -6.84
CA ILE A 138 -20.80 20.93 -5.81
C ILE A 138 -20.33 19.62 -5.22
N PHE A 139 -19.02 19.39 -5.31
CA PHE A 139 -18.37 18.23 -4.73
C PHE A 139 -17.70 18.63 -3.43
N THR A 140 -17.99 17.91 -2.35
CA THR A 140 -17.31 18.11 -1.06
C THR A 140 -15.96 17.39 -1.02
N LYS A 141 -15.12 17.76 -0.05
CA LYS A 141 -13.82 17.13 0.21
C LYS A 141 -13.90 15.60 0.28
N GLU A 142 -14.94 15.06 0.91
CA GLU A 142 -15.12 13.62 1.10
C GLU A 142 -15.38 12.94 -0.25
N GLN A 143 -16.23 13.54 -1.08
CA GLN A 143 -16.54 13.01 -2.41
C GLN A 143 -15.33 13.08 -3.36
N LEU A 144 -14.52 14.13 -3.25
CA LEU A 144 -13.31 14.32 -4.05
C LEU A 144 -12.12 13.46 -3.58
N SER A 145 -12.23 12.83 -2.41
CA SER A 145 -11.18 12.03 -1.79
C SER A 145 -11.23 10.59 -2.29
N ILE A 146 -10.88 10.38 -3.56
CA ILE A 146 -10.80 9.03 -4.14
C ILE A 146 -9.38 8.50 -3.98
N ASP A 147 -9.24 7.35 -3.32
CA ASP A 147 -8.02 6.56 -3.37
C ASP A 147 -8.07 5.60 -4.56
N LEU A 148 -7.26 5.90 -5.57
CA LEU A 148 -7.17 5.11 -6.80
C LEU A 148 -6.64 3.70 -6.53
N ASN A 149 -5.73 3.53 -5.56
CA ASN A 149 -5.14 2.23 -5.25
C ASN A 149 -6.17 1.33 -4.57
N GLU A 150 -6.90 1.89 -3.60
CA GLU A 150 -7.97 1.15 -2.92
C GLU A 150 -9.07 0.76 -3.92
N THR A 151 -9.51 1.71 -4.74
CA THR A 151 -10.54 1.45 -5.76
C THR A 151 -10.10 0.36 -6.73
N THR A 152 -8.86 0.41 -7.23
CA THR A 152 -8.33 -0.62 -8.12
C THR A 152 -8.31 -2.00 -7.45
N LYS A 153 -7.87 -2.06 -6.19
CA LYS A 153 -7.86 -3.29 -5.40
C LYS A 153 -9.25 -3.87 -5.22
N GLN A 154 -10.25 -3.04 -4.95
CA GLN A 154 -11.65 -3.47 -4.83
C GLN A 154 -12.16 -4.08 -6.15
N PHE A 155 -11.84 -3.48 -7.31
CA PHE A 155 -12.22 -4.04 -8.61
C PHE A 155 -11.53 -5.38 -8.89
N GLU A 156 -10.23 -5.50 -8.61
CA GLU A 156 -9.50 -6.76 -8.76
C GLU A 156 -10.09 -7.86 -7.87
N GLU A 157 -10.44 -7.51 -6.63
CA GLU A 157 -11.04 -8.44 -5.69
C GLU A 157 -12.43 -8.88 -6.14
N ALA A 158 -13.27 -7.94 -6.58
CA ALA A 158 -14.60 -8.24 -7.13
C ALA A 158 -14.49 -9.17 -8.35
N TYR A 159 -13.55 -8.91 -9.27
CA TYR A 159 -13.31 -9.77 -10.43
C TYR A 159 -12.88 -11.19 -10.02
N LYS A 160 -11.94 -11.31 -9.07
CA LYS A 160 -11.49 -12.60 -8.53
C LYS A 160 -12.64 -13.37 -7.88
N GLN A 161 -13.46 -12.70 -7.06
CA GLN A 161 -14.61 -13.30 -6.40
C GLN A 161 -15.67 -13.76 -7.40
N ALA A 162 -16.00 -12.94 -8.40
CA ALA A 162 -16.95 -13.29 -9.45
C ALA A 162 -16.48 -14.48 -10.29
N THR A 163 -15.20 -14.47 -10.69
CA THR A 163 -14.58 -15.59 -11.43
C THR A 163 -14.61 -16.88 -10.61
N ASN A 164 -14.25 -16.79 -9.32
CA ASN A 164 -14.27 -17.93 -8.41
C ASN A 164 -15.70 -18.49 -8.24
N LEU A 165 -16.69 -17.61 -8.06
CA LEU A 165 -18.09 -18.02 -7.97
C LEU A 165 -18.54 -18.75 -9.25
N SER A 166 -18.22 -18.19 -10.42
CA SER A 166 -18.57 -18.80 -11.71
C SER A 166 -17.97 -20.20 -11.86
N ILE A 167 -16.69 -20.38 -11.51
CA ILE A 167 -16.01 -21.68 -11.58
C ILE A 167 -16.65 -22.69 -10.63
N ASN A 168 -16.85 -22.33 -9.36
CA ASN A 168 -17.40 -23.27 -8.36
C ASN A 168 -18.87 -23.63 -8.62
N THR A 169 -19.65 -22.71 -9.18
CA THR A 169 -21.04 -22.98 -9.58
C THR A 169 -21.14 -23.68 -10.94
N HIS A 170 -20.00 -23.96 -11.60
CA HIS A 170 -19.94 -24.53 -12.94
C HIS A 170 -20.71 -23.70 -13.99
N TYR A 171 -20.83 -22.39 -13.77
CA TYR A 171 -21.46 -21.48 -14.71
C TYR A 171 -20.43 -21.05 -15.78
N PRO A 172 -20.62 -21.42 -17.06
CA PRO A 172 -19.62 -21.17 -18.09
C PRO A 172 -19.73 -19.75 -18.64
N THR A 173 -18.64 -19.00 -18.54
CA THR A 173 -18.42 -17.74 -19.28
C THR A 173 -17.25 -17.88 -20.25
N ALA A 174 -17.07 -16.91 -21.15
CA ALA A 174 -15.97 -16.92 -22.11
C ALA A 174 -14.59 -17.02 -21.43
N GLU A 175 -14.45 -16.41 -20.25
CA GLU A 175 -13.23 -16.36 -19.45
C GLU A 175 -13.03 -17.61 -18.58
N THR A 176 -14.11 -18.27 -18.16
CA THR A 176 -14.07 -19.36 -17.16
C THR A 176 -14.18 -20.75 -17.76
N ILE A 177 -14.73 -20.90 -18.97
CA ILE A 177 -15.00 -22.20 -19.60
C ILE A 177 -13.77 -23.10 -19.70
N ALA A 178 -12.62 -22.56 -20.10
CA ALA A 178 -11.39 -23.33 -20.22
C ALA A 178 -10.92 -23.88 -18.86
N THR A 179 -11.09 -23.09 -17.80
CA THR A 179 -10.74 -23.51 -16.44
C THR A 179 -11.70 -24.57 -15.92
N ILE A 180 -13.00 -24.41 -16.14
CA ILE A 180 -14.03 -25.38 -15.75
C ILE A 180 -13.78 -26.73 -16.43
N LEU A 181 -13.52 -26.73 -17.75
CA LEU A 181 -13.23 -27.97 -18.50
C LEU A 181 -11.97 -28.67 -17.99
N ARG A 182 -10.94 -27.91 -17.64
CA ARG A 182 -9.71 -28.47 -17.06
C ARG A 182 -9.97 -29.12 -15.70
N ILE A 183 -10.73 -28.45 -14.83
CA ILE A 183 -11.11 -28.99 -13.51
C ILE A 183 -11.92 -30.27 -13.69
N ALA A 184 -12.95 -30.26 -14.53
CA ALA A 184 -13.79 -31.43 -14.80
C ALA A 184 -12.96 -32.61 -15.34
N HIS A 185 -12.00 -32.36 -16.23
CA HIS A 185 -11.10 -33.40 -16.73
C HIS A 185 -10.22 -33.97 -15.62
N MET A 186 -9.64 -33.12 -14.76
CA MET A 186 -8.81 -33.55 -13.63
C MET A 186 -9.61 -34.37 -12.62
N GLU A 187 -10.84 -33.97 -12.31
CA GLU A 187 -11.73 -34.68 -11.39
C GLU A 187 -12.17 -36.04 -11.96
N ALA A 188 -12.54 -36.10 -13.24
CA ALA A 188 -12.88 -37.35 -13.91
C ALA A 188 -11.70 -38.32 -13.93
N LYS A 189 -10.50 -37.82 -14.24
CA LYS A 189 -9.26 -38.61 -14.18
C LYS A 189 -8.98 -39.11 -12.76
N ALA A 190 -9.11 -38.24 -11.76
CA ALA A 190 -8.92 -38.61 -10.36
C ALA A 190 -9.92 -39.70 -9.93
N LEU A 191 -11.19 -39.60 -10.33
CA LEU A 191 -12.21 -40.60 -10.06
C LEU A 191 -11.87 -41.95 -10.71
N ALA A 192 -11.45 -41.96 -11.98
CA ALA A 192 -11.07 -43.17 -12.69
C ALA A 192 -9.88 -43.88 -12.02
N ILE A 193 -8.86 -43.11 -11.61
CA ILE A 193 -7.68 -43.65 -10.91
C ILE A 193 -8.05 -44.20 -9.53
N ASN A 194 -8.93 -43.52 -8.78
CA ASN A 194 -9.34 -43.96 -7.44
C ASN A 194 -10.29 -45.17 -7.47
N SER A 195 -11.12 -45.30 -8.49
CA SER A 195 -12.02 -46.43 -8.68
C SER A 195 -11.35 -47.64 -9.36
N ALA A 196 -10.07 -47.53 -9.72
CA ALA A 196 -9.33 -48.52 -10.51
C ALA A 196 -10.02 -48.87 -11.84
N TYR A 197 -10.72 -47.90 -12.44
CA TYR A 197 -11.35 -48.07 -13.73
C TYR A 197 -10.29 -48.06 -14.84
N LEU A 198 -10.05 -49.22 -15.45
CA LEU A 198 -9.05 -49.41 -16.50
C LEU A 198 -9.53 -48.82 -17.83
N ALA A 199 -9.25 -47.54 -18.03
CA ALA A 199 -9.33 -46.87 -19.32
C ALA A 199 -7.92 -46.60 -19.89
N PRO A 200 -7.73 -46.64 -21.21
CA PRO A 200 -6.41 -46.44 -21.85
C PRO A 200 -5.69 -45.16 -21.41
N GLU A 201 -6.43 -44.09 -21.14
CA GLU A 201 -5.93 -42.76 -20.80
C GLU A 201 -5.37 -42.65 -19.36
N VAL A 202 -5.69 -43.62 -18.49
CA VAL A 202 -5.30 -43.61 -17.06
C VAL A 202 -4.66 -44.92 -16.60
N ALA A 203 -4.56 -45.91 -17.48
CA ALA A 203 -4.07 -47.25 -17.15
C ALA A 203 -2.64 -47.21 -16.58
N THR A 204 -1.76 -46.40 -17.18
CA THR A 204 -0.38 -46.23 -16.72
C THR A 204 -0.33 -45.67 -15.30
N GLU A 205 -1.13 -44.65 -15.00
CA GLU A 205 -1.19 -44.03 -13.68
C GLU A 205 -1.78 -44.97 -12.62
N ILE A 206 -2.78 -45.78 -12.97
CA ILE A 206 -3.35 -46.80 -12.08
C ILE A 206 -2.28 -47.84 -11.73
N LEU A 207 -1.57 -48.36 -12.74
CA LEU A 207 -0.51 -49.35 -12.52
C LEU A 207 0.65 -48.77 -11.71
N ALA A 208 1.08 -47.55 -12.01
CA ALA A 208 2.13 -46.86 -11.27
C ALA A 208 1.73 -46.65 -9.79
N ARG A 209 0.48 -46.26 -9.54
CA ARG A 209 -0.05 -46.12 -8.17
C ARG A 209 -0.10 -47.47 -7.44
N ALA A 210 -0.61 -48.53 -8.08
CA ALA A 210 -0.67 -49.86 -7.50
C ALA A 210 0.74 -50.38 -7.16
N TYR A 211 1.70 -50.17 -8.07
CA TYR A 211 3.10 -50.51 -7.83
C TYR A 211 3.69 -49.74 -6.64
N SER A 212 3.46 -48.43 -6.57
CA SER A 212 3.91 -47.59 -5.46
C SER A 212 3.28 -47.98 -4.12
N GLN A 213 2.00 -48.37 -4.10
CA GLN A 213 1.32 -48.85 -2.90
C GLN A 213 1.87 -50.20 -2.44
N MET A 214 2.09 -51.12 -3.38
CA MET A 214 2.72 -52.41 -3.11
C MET A 214 4.11 -52.23 -2.52
N THR A 215 5.00 -51.44 -3.13
CA THR A 215 6.36 -51.22 -2.61
C THR A 215 6.34 -50.57 -1.23
N SER A 216 5.43 -49.61 -1.00
CA SER A 216 5.22 -49.03 0.33
C SER A 216 4.77 -50.08 1.36
N LEU A 217 3.80 -50.94 1.02
CA LEU A 217 3.33 -52.00 1.91
C LEU A 217 4.44 -53.01 2.21
N VAL A 218 5.18 -53.45 1.19
CA VAL A 218 6.32 -54.35 1.35
C VAL A 218 7.36 -53.76 2.30
N SER A 219 7.68 -52.48 2.17
CA SER A 219 8.62 -51.79 3.07
C SER A 219 8.13 -51.74 4.52
N GLN A 220 6.81 -51.69 4.74
CA GLN A 220 6.22 -51.71 6.09
C GLN A 220 6.21 -53.14 6.67
N ILE A 221 5.86 -54.14 5.87
CA ILE A 221 5.87 -55.56 6.27
C ILE A 221 7.29 -55.99 6.64
N ALA A 222 8.30 -55.62 5.86
CA ALA A 222 9.70 -55.96 6.12
C ALA A 222 10.22 -55.41 7.47
N LYS A 223 9.65 -54.30 7.98
CA LYS A 223 9.96 -53.77 9.33
C LYS A 223 9.40 -54.63 10.46
N VAL A 224 8.30 -55.35 10.22
CA VAL A 224 7.60 -56.17 11.23
C VAL A 224 8.05 -57.63 11.14
N ASN A 225 8.19 -58.17 9.92
CA ASN A 225 8.68 -59.52 9.66
C ASN A 225 9.37 -59.58 8.29
N LYS A 226 10.70 -59.78 8.29
CA LYS A 226 11.53 -59.80 7.07
C LYS A 226 11.21 -60.97 6.13
N ASP A 227 10.78 -62.11 6.67
CA ASP A 227 10.52 -63.32 5.88
C ASP A 227 9.14 -63.30 5.20
N ALA A 228 8.28 -62.35 5.56
CA ALA A 228 6.94 -62.18 5.00
C ALA A 228 6.89 -61.26 3.76
N ALA A 229 7.99 -60.56 3.44
CA ALA A 229 8.10 -59.75 2.23
C ALA A 229 8.33 -60.64 0.98
N PRO A 230 7.79 -60.30 -0.21
CA PRO A 230 8.04 -61.05 -1.45
C PRO A 230 9.54 -61.07 -1.80
N LYS A 231 10.06 -62.22 -2.27
CA LYS A 231 11.50 -62.47 -2.50
C LYS A 231 12.19 -61.44 -3.40
N ASP A 232 11.48 -60.89 -4.39
CA ASP A 232 12.02 -59.89 -5.32
C ASP A 232 12.24 -58.51 -4.68
N PHE A 233 11.75 -58.30 -3.45
CA PHE A 233 11.88 -57.05 -2.67
C PHE A 233 12.54 -57.27 -1.30
N GLN A 234 13.21 -58.42 -1.10
CA GLN A 234 14.00 -58.75 0.09
C GLN A 234 15.46 -58.31 -0.08
N GLU A 235 15.72 -57.00 -0.06
CA GLU A 235 17.06 -56.43 0.19
C GLU A 235 17.06 -55.57 1.47
#